data_AF-B9NPA5-F1
#
_entry.id   AF-B9NPA5-F1
#
_cell.length_a   1.000
_cell.length_b   1.000
_cell.length_c   1.000
_cell.angle_alpha   90.00
_cell.angle_beta   90.00
_cell.angle_gamma   90.00
#
_symmetry.space_group_name_H-M   'P 1'
#
loop_
_entity.id
_entity.type
_entity.pdbx_description
1 polymer ?
#
loop_
_entity_poly.entity_id
_entity_poly.type
_entity_poly.pdbx_seq_one_letter_code
_entity_poly.pdbx_strand_id
1 'polypeptide(L)' 'MTKRRDIIKALEAAGFVSQGGTNHEKFQHKDGRTTIVGRHKEIPLPTARLIAKQANVKLPK' A
#
# COMPACT_ATOMS: atom_id res chain seq x y z
N MET A 1 -9.31 10.34 5.53
CA MET A 1 -8.95 9.68 4.26
C MET A 1 -7.45 9.82 4.08
N THR A 2 -6.77 8.83 3.50
CA THR A 2 -5.31 8.86 3.31
C THR A 2 -5.01 8.94 1.82
N LYS A 3 -4.05 9.78 1.42
CA LYS A 3 -3.68 9.87 0.01
C LYS A 3 -2.91 8.62 -0.38
N ARG A 4 -3.22 8.08 -1.55
CA ARG A 4 -2.51 6.91 -2.11
C ARG A 4 -0.99 7.11 -2.16
N ARG A 5 -0.53 8.33 -2.45
CA ARG A 5 0.91 8.65 -2.50
C ARG A 5 1.62 8.40 -1.17
N ASP A 6 0.98 8.69 -0.04
CA ASP A 6 1.59 8.49 1.28
C ASP A 6 1.68 6.99 1.62
N ILE A 7 0.69 6.20 1.18
CA ILE A 7 0.70 4.75 1.29
C ILE A 7 1.82 4.14 0.44
N ILE A 8 1.94 4.56 -0.82
CA ILE A 8 3.00 4.09 -1.72
C ILE A 8 4.37 4.40 -1.14
N LYS A 9 4.62 5.64 -0.69
CA LYS A 9 5.90 6.01 -0.06
C LYS A 9 6.24 5.14 1.14
N ALA A 10 5.26 4.84 2.00
CA ALA A 10 5.47 3.98 3.15
C ALA A 10 5.74 2.51 2.76
N LEU A 11 5.08 2.02 1.70
CA LEU A 11 5.32 0.68 1.15
C LEU A 11 6.71 0.60 0.49
N GLU A 12 7.09 1.57 -0.33
CA GLU A 12 8.41 1.64 -0.97
C GLU A 12 9.54 1.76 0.07
N ALA A 13 9.36 2.61 1.09
CA ALA A 13 10.31 2.74 2.20
C ALA A 13 10.44 1.44 3.01
N ALA A 14 9.38 0.64 3.06
CA ALA A 14 9.38 -0.68 3.66
C ALA A 14 9.91 -1.77 2.72
N GLY A 15 10.34 -1.46 1.50
CA GLY A 15 10.92 -2.42 0.55
C GLY A 15 9.92 -3.14 -0.35
N PHE A 16 8.67 -2.69 -0.41
CA PHE A 16 7.69 -3.21 -1.35
C PHE A 16 7.95 -2.67 -2.76
N VAL A 17 7.82 -3.55 -3.74
CA VAL A 17 7.98 -3.23 -5.16
C VAL A 17 6.62 -3.33 -5.85
N SER A 18 6.27 -2.33 -6.65
CA SER A 18 5.07 -2.39 -7.49
C SER A 18 5.26 -3.44 -8.59
N GLN A 19 4.31 -4.37 -8.67
CA GLN A 19 4.17 -5.36 -9.74
C GLN A 19 3.19 -4.88 -10.83
N GLY A 20 2.69 -3.65 -10.71
CA GLY A 20 1.70 -3.09 -11.63
C GLY A 20 0.28 -3.64 -11.45
N GLY A 21 -0.62 -3.15 -12.30
CA GLY A 21 -2.03 -3.54 -12.35
C GLY A 21 -2.93 -2.43 -12.91
N THR A 22 -4.10 -2.82 -13.42
CA THR A 22 -5.03 -1.92 -14.13
C THR A 22 -5.92 -1.12 -13.17
N ASN A 23 -6.74 -1.78 -12.35
CA ASN A 23 -7.64 -1.14 -11.37
C ASN A 23 -7.03 -1.08 -9.96
N HIS A 24 -6.28 -2.11 -9.60
CA HIS A 24 -5.53 -2.18 -8.36
C HIS A 24 -4.08 -2.49 -8.68
N GLU A 25 -3.17 -1.83 -7.97
CA GLU A 25 -1.75 -2.05 -8.09
C GLU A 25 -1.31 -3.03 -7.02
N LYS A 26 -0.62 -4.09 -7.44
CA LYS A 26 -0.07 -5.09 -6.54
C LYS A 26 1.31 -4.65 -6.08
N PHE A 27 1.56 -4.72 -4.79
CA PHE A 27 2.85 -4.47 -4.18
C PHE A 27 3.36 -5.76 -3.56
N GLN A 28 4.58 -6.15 -3.91
CA GLN A 28 5.21 -7.36 -3.39
C GLN A 28 6.49 -7.00 -2.63
N HIS A 29 6.61 -7.54 -1.42
CA HIS A 29 7.82 -7.47 -0.63
C HIS A 29 8.73 -8.66 -0.93
N LYS A 30 10.05 -8.48 -0.77
CA LYS A 30 11.03 -9.58 -0.93
C LYS A 30 10.78 -10.75 0.04
N ASP A 31 10.22 -10.46 1.23
CA ASP A 31 9.84 -11.49 2.22
C ASP A 31 8.62 -12.33 1.81
N GLY A 32 8.04 -12.10 0.62
CA GLY A 32 6.86 -12.82 0.15
C GLY A 32 5.51 -12.22 0.55
N ARG A 33 5.49 -11.13 1.34
CA ARG A 33 4.27 -10.38 1.65
C ARG A 33 3.76 -9.67 0.39
N THR A 34 2.44 -9.65 0.21
CA THR A 34 1.81 -8.92 -0.89
C THR A 34 0.69 -8.05 -0.36
N THR A 35 0.52 -6.87 -0.95
CA THR A 35 -0.61 -5.99 -0.69
C THR A 35 -1.19 -5.45 -1.99
N ILE A 36 -2.46 -5.10 -1.95
CA ILE A 36 -3.19 -4.57 -3.10
C ILE A 36 -3.63 -3.16 -2.74
N VAL A 37 -3.19 -2.18 -3.53
CA VAL A 37 -3.57 -0.78 -3.35
C VAL A 37 -4.40 -0.34 -4.54
N GLY A 38 -5.63 0.09 -4.30
CA GLY A 38 -6.47 0.61 -5.39
C GLY A 38 -5.92 1.90 -5.99
N ARG A 39 -6.13 2.15 -7.28
CA ARG A 39 -5.56 3.30 -8.00
C ARG A 39 -6.24 4.65 -7.74
N HIS A 40 -7.15 4.71 -6.78
CA HIS A 40 -7.87 5.93 -6.41
C HIS A 40 -6.96 6.90 -5.65
N LYS A 41 -7.20 8.20 -5.83
CA LYS A 41 -6.38 9.28 -5.24
C LYS A 41 -6.43 9.26 -3.71
N GLU A 42 -7.61 8.91 -3.18
CA GLU A 42 -7.90 8.82 -1.76
C GLU A 42 -8.33 7.40 -1.42
N ILE A 43 -7.70 6.87 -0.37
CA ILE A 43 -7.97 5.55 0.18
C ILE A 43 -8.69 5.79 1.51
N PRO A 44 -9.85 5.15 1.74
CA PRO A 44 -10.51 5.19 3.03
C PRO A 44 -9.55 4.75 4.15
N LEU A 45 -9.60 5.45 5.29
CA LEU A 45 -8.78 5.11 6.47
C LEU A 45 -8.87 3.61 6.87
N PRO A 46 -10.03 2.94 6.81
CA PRO A 46 -10.12 1.51 7.09
C PRO A 46 -9.26 0.67 6.14
N THR A 47 -9.32 0.96 4.84
CA THR A 47 -8.54 0.27 3.81
C THR A 47 -7.04 0.55 3.99
N ALA A 48 -6.67 1.80 4.28
CA ALA A 48 -5.28 2.15 4.58
C ALA A 48 -4.75 1.37 5.79
N ARG A 49 -5.52 1.29 6.89
CA ARG A 49 -5.16 0.48 8.08
C ARG A 49 -5.04 -1.00 7.76
N LEU A 50 -5.89 -1.54 6.88
CA LEU A 50 -5.80 -2.93 6.45
C LEU A 50 -4.50 -3.18 5.67
N ILE A 51 -4.16 -2.29 4.72
CA ILE A 51 -2.91 -2.34 3.96
C ILE A 51 -1.72 -2.26 4.91
N ALA A 52 -1.73 -1.33 5.87
CA ALA A 52 -0.70 -1.20 6.90
C ALA A 52 -0.50 -2.51 7.68
N LYS A 53 -1.60 -3.15 8.08
CA LYS A 53 -1.58 -4.42 8.81
C LYS A 53 -1.05 -5.57 7.95
N GLN A 54 -1.45 -5.65 6.67
CA GLN A 54 -1.00 -6.67 5.74
C GLN A 54 0.48 -6.53 5.37
N ALA A 55 0.92 -5.29 5.12
CA ALA A 55 2.32 -4.98 4.83
C ALA A 55 3.21 -4.98 6.09
N ASN A 56 2.61 -4.94 7.28
CA ASN A 56 3.28 -4.72 8.56
C ASN A 56 4.11 -3.43 8.56
N VAL A 57 3.51 -2.33 8.08
CA VAL A 57 4.13 -1.02 7.95
C VAL A 57 3.35 0.02 8.74
N LYS A 58 4.06 1.03 9.27
CA LYS A 58 3.41 2.20 9.87
C LYS A 58 3.07 3.19 8.77
N LEU A 59 1.78 3.34 8.47
CA LEU A 59 1.31 4.42 7.60
C LEU A 59 1.28 5.74 8.39
N PRO A 60 1.64 6.88 7.75
CA PRO A 60 1.43 8.19 8.35
C PRO A 60 -0.07 8.39 8.63
N LYS A 61 -0.35 8.93 9.82
CA LYS A 61 -1.69 9.06 10.40
C LYS A 61 -2.49 10.16 9.72
#